data_AF-A0A1V6U2Q4-F1
#
_entry.id   AF-A0A1V6U2Q4-F1
#
_cell.length_a   1.000
_cell.length_b   1.000
_cell.length_c   1.000
_cell.angle_alpha   90.00
_cell.angle_beta   90.00
_cell.angle_gamma   90.00
#
_symmetry.space_group_name_H-M   'P 1'
#
loop_
_entity.id
_entity.type
_entity.pdbx_description
1 polymer ?
#
loop_
_entity_poly.entity_id
_entity_poly.type
_entity_poly.pdbx_seq_one_letter_code
_entity_poly.pdbx_strand_id
1 'polypeptide(L)'
;MPYKCSGPQPPISVDRDITGQGVIANYVATAGIAVLLIIIHFFVVYEPALDPFRKTDYPLNQSFCPNPIDTIILRTVRRIPKRLMGARKVRANSRVGKGFTECILAMSDLQIVTGLSILISGYTQLPQGLSSFHWMVIVDLAWFSSLTHLACLTLLRNHLYNHSIQRIWRLLCMAVLVVLLTVALSFTGGYDWTSLRRSDSVNKNMAFSVIRPARCQMGSGPRSTVTYYAMVFSILLMVFGFVARIVKSHKTISVGVWGKARAKLDMQARRLLSIAFSWCCFGSSRKSLKRTLFYRPLLTTIFVARLFLDGWSSMFLEVSWLVAGFVWGTIRLFGVLGIVGRHVYEDNTLSGFTMVQDPDEREAGWGFGQVVALVLLLAPLITIVKYFTHDDEQPEIATSHSDRIYASSHFESQPMSPNTSTHGTSRRADDPDSNLDDHVQTLGTVILYFMLMCLLMLVLVCFASNTPNLLDGLKSFSLPIAIALVGIWGVVLFSLTIEFDLSHIPLRFQRLLHMVNILFFIFSTFFAPLRGTMRKNWAGTYSFLLSAAVFYILCAVFYRIHGTS
;
A
#
# COMPACT_ATOMS: atom_id res chain seq x y z
N MET A 1 -1.74 -35.79 26.00
CA MET A 1 -1.94 -35.01 27.25
C MET A 1 -1.63 -33.55 26.95
N PRO A 2 -2.38 -32.56 27.49
CA PRO A 2 -2.06 -31.16 27.30
C PRO A 2 -0.70 -30.83 27.94
N TYR A 3 0.14 -30.09 27.22
CA TYR A 3 1.49 -29.74 27.66
C TYR A 3 1.47 -28.89 28.94
N LYS A 4 2.35 -29.19 29.92
CA LYS A 4 2.49 -28.40 31.16
C LYS A 4 3.56 -27.32 30.99
N CYS A 5 3.19 -26.05 31.19
CA CYS A 5 4.09 -24.89 31.04
C CYS A 5 5.27 -24.83 32.04
N SER A 6 5.34 -25.73 33.02
CA SER A 6 6.33 -25.75 34.11
C SER A 6 7.41 -26.83 33.97
N GLY A 7 7.52 -27.51 32.82
CA GLY A 7 8.50 -28.58 32.58
C GLY A 7 9.85 -28.11 32.01
N PRO A 8 10.91 -28.95 32.08
CA PRO A 8 12.17 -28.70 31.38
C PRO A 8 11.92 -28.57 29.87
N GLN A 9 12.56 -27.57 29.25
CA GLN A 9 12.31 -27.19 27.86
C GLN A 9 13.32 -27.92 26.96
N PRO A 10 12.89 -28.85 26.10
CA PRO A 10 13.78 -29.44 25.12
C PRO A 10 14.23 -28.39 24.09
N PRO A 11 15.39 -28.57 23.43
CA PRO A 11 15.78 -27.76 22.27
C PRO A 11 14.69 -27.76 21.19
N ILE A 12 14.73 -26.77 20.30
CA ILE A 12 13.78 -26.68 19.19
C ILE A 12 14.09 -27.80 18.20
N SER A 13 13.17 -28.77 18.08
CA SER A 13 13.15 -29.72 16.97
C SER A 13 12.67 -29.00 15.71
N VAL A 14 13.48 -28.96 14.65
CA VAL A 14 13.13 -28.23 13.42
C VAL A 14 12.08 -29.02 12.65
N ASP A 15 10.83 -28.54 12.65
CA ASP A 15 9.81 -29.10 11.78
C ASP A 15 10.01 -28.57 10.35
N ARG A 16 10.41 -29.49 9.46
CA ARG A 16 10.71 -29.22 8.05
C ARG A 16 9.48 -28.93 7.21
N ASP A 17 8.30 -29.35 7.64
CA ASP A 17 7.04 -29.07 6.95
C ASP A 17 6.50 -27.67 7.28
N ILE A 18 7.01 -27.05 8.35
CA ILE A 18 6.67 -25.68 8.75
C ILE A 18 7.76 -24.68 8.35
N THR A 19 9.02 -24.98 8.70
CA THR A 19 10.16 -24.06 8.54
C THR A 19 11.05 -24.41 7.36
N GLY A 20 10.62 -25.36 6.54
CA GLY A 20 11.31 -25.80 5.35
C GLY A 20 11.52 -24.71 4.32
N GLN A 21 12.68 -24.71 3.68
CA GLN A 21 13.02 -23.73 2.65
C GLN A 21 12.01 -23.74 1.49
N GLY A 22 11.55 -24.91 1.04
CA GLY A 22 10.54 -25.03 -0.02
C GLY A 22 9.17 -24.45 0.36
N VAL A 23 8.74 -24.65 1.62
CA VAL A 23 7.48 -24.09 2.12
C VAL A 23 7.56 -22.57 2.20
N ILE A 24 8.64 -22.04 2.80
CA ILE A 24 8.89 -20.60 2.89
C ILE A 24 8.97 -19.98 1.49
N ALA A 25 9.73 -20.59 0.58
CA ALA A 25 9.88 -20.14 -0.79
C ALA A 25 8.52 -20.09 -1.51
N ASN A 26 7.65 -21.09 -1.35
CA ASN A 26 6.32 -21.09 -1.96
C ASN A 26 5.48 -19.87 -1.55
N TYR A 27 5.30 -19.62 -0.25
CA TYR A 27 4.47 -18.48 0.20
C TYR A 27 5.09 -17.12 -0.16
N VAL A 28 6.40 -16.95 0.05
CA VAL A 28 7.09 -15.68 -0.23
C VAL A 28 7.14 -15.42 -1.74
N ALA A 29 7.47 -16.41 -2.55
CA ALA A 29 7.52 -16.27 -4.01
C ALA A 29 6.13 -16.04 -4.59
N THR A 30 5.09 -16.77 -4.13
CA THR A 30 3.72 -16.54 -4.63
C THR A 30 3.26 -15.12 -4.33
N ALA A 31 3.49 -14.63 -3.10
CA ALA A 31 3.16 -13.24 -2.73
C ALA A 31 3.98 -12.22 -3.53
N GLY A 32 5.27 -12.48 -3.75
CA GLY A 32 6.14 -11.64 -4.57
C GLY A 32 5.69 -11.57 -6.02
N ILE A 33 5.32 -12.71 -6.63
CA ILE A 33 4.75 -12.78 -7.97
C ILE A 33 3.44 -11.99 -8.02
N ALA A 34 2.53 -12.16 -7.07
CA ALA A 34 1.27 -11.43 -7.04
C ALA A 34 1.46 -9.90 -6.93
N VAL A 35 2.42 -9.46 -6.12
CA VAL A 35 2.82 -8.04 -6.00
C VAL A 35 3.43 -7.54 -7.31
N LEU A 36 4.25 -8.34 -7.98
CA LEU A 36 4.80 -8.00 -9.29
C LEU A 36 3.71 -7.87 -10.35
N LEU A 37 2.77 -8.83 -10.41
CA LEU A 37 1.67 -8.83 -11.37
C LEU A 37 0.75 -7.62 -11.16
N ILE A 38 0.48 -7.20 -9.92
CA ILE A 38 -0.34 -6.01 -9.67
C ILE A 38 0.37 -4.71 -10.03
N ILE A 39 1.69 -4.62 -9.83
CA ILE A 39 2.51 -3.49 -10.28
C ILE A 39 2.49 -3.40 -11.81
N ILE A 40 2.72 -4.52 -12.51
CA ILE A 40 2.69 -4.59 -13.97
C ILE A 40 1.30 -4.21 -14.48
N HIS A 41 0.24 -4.77 -13.89
CA HIS A 41 -1.13 -4.46 -14.26
C HIS A 41 -1.42 -2.96 -14.13
N PHE A 42 -1.03 -2.33 -13.03
CA PHE A 42 -1.22 -0.90 -12.84
C PHE A 42 -0.52 -0.06 -13.91
N PHE A 43 0.76 -0.31 -14.17
CA PHE A 43 1.52 0.52 -15.12
C PHE A 43 1.19 0.25 -16.59
N VAL A 44 0.90 -1.00 -16.95
CA VAL A 44 0.77 -1.43 -18.36
C VAL A 44 -0.69 -1.55 -18.81
N VAL A 45 -1.54 -2.18 -18.00
CA VAL A 45 -2.89 -2.63 -18.43
C VAL A 45 -3.99 -1.71 -17.91
N TYR A 46 -3.84 -1.15 -16.72
CA TYR A 46 -4.90 -0.42 -16.05
C TYR A 46 -5.26 0.87 -16.82
N GLU A 47 -6.53 1.00 -17.19
CA GLU A 47 -7.09 2.21 -17.80
C GLU A 47 -8.03 2.88 -16.80
N PRO A 48 -7.68 4.08 -16.29
CA PRO A 48 -8.44 4.72 -15.22
C PRO A 48 -9.83 5.20 -15.67
N ALA A 49 -10.06 5.32 -16.99
CA ALA A 49 -11.32 5.74 -17.57
C ALA A 49 -12.36 4.60 -17.68
N LEU A 50 -11.97 3.35 -17.44
CA LEU A 50 -12.88 2.20 -17.50
C LEU A 50 -13.57 1.99 -16.16
N ASP A 51 -14.90 1.83 -16.19
CA ASP A 51 -15.68 1.45 -15.00
C ASP A 51 -15.25 0.06 -14.52
N PRO A 52 -14.81 -0.10 -13.26
CA PRO A 52 -14.47 -1.40 -12.69
C PRO A 52 -15.62 -2.39 -12.54
N PHE A 53 -16.87 -1.94 -12.69
CA PHE A 53 -18.09 -2.76 -12.64
C PHE A 53 -18.74 -2.93 -14.00
N ARG A 54 -17.97 -2.82 -15.09
CA ARG A 54 -18.51 -3.00 -16.45
C ARG A 54 -18.89 -4.45 -16.73
N LYS A 55 -20.01 -4.64 -17.42
CA LYS A 55 -20.33 -5.90 -18.09
C LYS A 55 -19.66 -5.90 -19.47
N THR A 56 -19.13 -7.05 -19.91
CA THR A 56 -18.40 -7.20 -21.18
C THR A 56 -19.23 -6.84 -22.41
N ASP A 57 -20.56 -6.84 -22.30
CA ASP A 57 -21.47 -6.79 -23.46
C ASP A 57 -22.21 -5.46 -23.64
N TYR A 58 -21.91 -4.42 -22.83
CA TYR A 58 -22.61 -3.13 -22.90
C TYR A 58 -21.70 -1.99 -23.40
N PRO A 59 -22.22 -1.06 -24.23
CA PRO A 59 -21.46 0.08 -24.72
C PRO A 59 -21.02 0.98 -23.56
N LEU A 60 -19.92 1.72 -23.80
CA LEU A 60 -19.24 2.61 -22.86
C LEU A 60 -20.20 3.69 -22.34
N ASN A 61 -20.94 3.39 -21.26
CA ASN A 61 -21.91 4.34 -20.72
C ASN A 61 -21.16 5.54 -20.09
N GLN A 62 -21.55 6.73 -20.53
CA GLN A 62 -20.68 7.91 -20.65
C GLN A 62 -20.54 8.77 -19.37
N SER A 63 -20.61 8.18 -18.17
CA SER A 63 -20.60 8.95 -16.91
C SER A 63 -19.71 8.40 -15.79
N PHE A 64 -18.65 7.65 -16.14
CA PHE A 64 -17.63 7.26 -15.16
C PHE A 64 -16.51 8.31 -15.08
N CYS A 65 -16.43 9.02 -13.97
CA CYS A 65 -15.31 9.93 -13.70
C CYS A 65 -14.08 9.14 -13.20
N PRO A 66 -12.95 9.16 -13.91
CA PRO A 66 -11.74 8.47 -13.51
C PRO A 66 -11.16 9.09 -12.22
N ASN A 67 -10.43 8.29 -11.44
CA ASN A 67 -9.73 8.82 -10.27
C ASN A 67 -8.59 9.76 -10.71
N PRO A 68 -8.58 11.03 -10.26
CA PRO A 68 -7.61 12.02 -10.73
C PRO A 68 -6.17 11.65 -10.36
N ILE A 69 -5.94 11.00 -9.22
CA ILE A 69 -4.60 10.56 -8.78
C ILE A 69 -4.04 9.52 -9.75
N ASP A 70 -4.83 8.50 -10.08
CA ASP A 70 -4.41 7.43 -10.99
C ASP A 70 -4.12 7.98 -12.39
N THR A 71 -4.93 8.92 -12.88
CA THR A 71 -4.70 9.54 -14.19
C THR A 71 -3.38 10.31 -14.24
N ILE A 72 -3.05 11.08 -13.20
CA ILE A 72 -1.83 11.89 -13.17
C ILE A 72 -0.59 11.00 -13.05
N ILE A 73 -0.63 9.99 -12.19
CA ILE A 73 0.48 9.04 -12.03
C ILE A 73 0.74 8.32 -13.35
N LEU A 74 -0.30 7.76 -13.98
CA LEU A 74 -0.14 7.05 -15.25
C LEU A 74 0.31 7.99 -16.38
N ARG A 75 -0.20 9.23 -16.44
CA ARG A 75 0.26 10.23 -17.42
C ARG A 75 1.73 10.59 -17.22
N THR A 76 2.22 10.60 -15.99
CA THR A 76 3.61 10.94 -15.66
C THR A 76 4.54 9.76 -15.94
N VAL A 77 4.22 8.60 -15.39
CA VAL A 77 5.06 7.41 -15.49
C VAL A 77 5.08 6.84 -16.89
N ARG A 78 3.94 6.76 -17.61
CA ARG A 78 3.91 6.25 -19.00
C ARG A 78 4.59 7.18 -20.01
N ARG A 79 4.85 8.44 -19.68
CA ARG A 79 5.63 9.35 -20.55
C ARG A 79 7.11 9.00 -20.58
N ILE A 80 7.66 8.43 -19.50
CA ILE A 80 9.08 8.09 -19.39
C ILE A 80 9.48 6.97 -20.37
N PRO A 81 8.83 5.79 -20.39
CA PRO A 81 9.19 4.72 -21.32
C PRO A 81 8.80 5.05 -22.76
N LYS A 82 7.74 5.84 -23.01
CA LYS A 82 7.42 6.31 -24.37
C LYS A 82 8.51 7.19 -24.99
N ARG A 83 9.24 7.95 -24.16
CA ARG A 83 10.40 8.75 -24.57
C ARG A 83 11.66 7.90 -24.73
N LEU A 84 11.81 6.84 -23.94
CA LEU A 84 13.02 6.02 -23.90
C LEU A 84 13.01 4.82 -24.88
N MET A 85 11.86 4.15 -25.07
CA MET A 85 11.72 2.92 -25.86
C MET A 85 10.90 3.09 -27.16
N GLY A 86 10.57 4.32 -27.53
CA GLY A 86 9.66 4.58 -28.65
C GLY A 86 8.23 4.10 -28.39
N ALA A 87 7.29 4.47 -29.25
CA ALA A 87 5.87 4.18 -29.08
C ALA A 87 5.49 2.71 -29.36
N ARG A 88 6.22 1.73 -28.81
CA ARG A 88 5.81 0.33 -28.86
C ARG A 88 4.62 0.17 -27.92
N LYS A 89 3.42 0.37 -28.47
CA LYS A 89 2.15 0.08 -27.80
C LYS A 89 2.16 -1.43 -27.55
N VAL A 90 2.41 -1.85 -26.31
CA VAL A 90 2.19 -3.24 -25.89
C VAL A 90 0.68 -3.45 -25.94
N ARG A 91 0.18 -3.81 -27.12
CA ARG A 91 -1.19 -4.27 -27.29
C ARG A 91 -1.20 -5.65 -26.68
N ALA A 92 -1.59 -5.74 -25.41
CA ALA A 92 -1.83 -7.02 -24.76
C ALA A 92 -2.89 -7.76 -25.59
N ASN A 93 -2.49 -8.89 -26.19
CA ASN A 93 -3.40 -9.75 -26.93
C ASN A 93 -4.51 -10.24 -25.98
N SER A 94 -5.75 -10.33 -26.44
CA SER A 94 -6.90 -10.77 -25.62
C SER A 94 -6.65 -12.16 -25.00
N ARG A 95 -5.89 -13.02 -25.70
CA ARG A 95 -5.45 -14.34 -25.24
C ARG A 95 -4.51 -14.29 -24.04
N VAL A 96 -3.54 -13.37 -24.04
CA VAL A 96 -2.61 -13.15 -22.91
C VAL A 96 -3.38 -12.67 -21.67
N GLY A 97 -4.40 -11.84 -21.87
CA GLY A 97 -5.30 -11.40 -20.80
C GLY A 97 -6.09 -12.55 -20.16
N LYS A 98 -6.50 -13.54 -20.96
CA LYS A 98 -7.20 -14.74 -20.46
C LYS A 98 -6.26 -15.64 -19.65
N GLY A 99 -5.09 -16.00 -20.18
CA GLY A 99 -4.09 -16.79 -19.44
C GLY A 99 -3.63 -16.13 -18.14
N PHE A 100 -3.47 -14.81 -18.13
CA PHE A 100 -3.16 -14.03 -16.93
C PHE A 100 -4.25 -14.12 -15.86
N THR A 101 -5.52 -14.04 -16.27
CA THR A 101 -6.66 -14.14 -15.34
C THR A 101 -6.77 -15.53 -14.73
N GLU A 102 -6.61 -16.59 -15.53
CA GLU A 102 -6.62 -17.99 -15.06
C GLU A 102 -5.46 -18.28 -14.10
N CYS A 103 -4.26 -17.74 -14.37
CA CYS A 103 -3.14 -17.87 -13.45
C CYS A 103 -3.45 -17.24 -12.08
N ILE A 104 -3.99 -16.02 -12.08
CA ILE A 104 -4.26 -15.33 -10.82
C ILE A 104 -5.41 -16.01 -10.06
N LEU A 105 -6.40 -16.57 -10.77
CA LEU A 105 -7.43 -17.41 -10.17
C LEU A 105 -6.80 -18.62 -9.47
N ALA A 106 -5.94 -19.37 -10.16
CA ALA A 106 -5.24 -20.53 -9.60
C ALA A 106 -4.35 -20.16 -8.40
N MET A 107 -3.56 -19.08 -8.49
CA MET A 107 -2.75 -18.57 -7.38
C MET A 107 -3.62 -18.24 -6.16
N SER A 108 -4.76 -17.58 -6.39
CA SER A 108 -5.68 -17.22 -5.33
C SER A 108 -6.29 -18.44 -4.65
N ASP A 109 -6.69 -19.47 -5.39
CA ASP A 109 -7.31 -20.68 -4.83
C ASP A 109 -6.31 -21.50 -4.02
N LEU A 110 -5.13 -21.72 -4.58
CA LEU A 110 -4.06 -22.44 -3.89
C LEU A 110 -3.68 -21.73 -2.59
N GLN A 111 -3.54 -20.40 -2.61
CA GLN A 111 -3.13 -19.65 -1.42
C GLN A 111 -4.21 -19.60 -0.34
N ILE A 112 -5.51 -19.54 -0.69
CA ILE A 112 -6.58 -19.66 0.31
C ILE A 112 -6.52 -21.03 1.00
N VAL A 113 -6.42 -22.11 0.22
CA VAL A 113 -6.39 -23.47 0.76
C VAL A 113 -5.16 -23.68 1.63
N THR A 114 -3.96 -23.39 1.11
CA THR A 114 -2.72 -23.58 1.87
C THR A 114 -2.64 -22.65 3.08
N GLY A 115 -3.14 -21.41 2.98
CA GLY A 115 -3.21 -20.46 4.09
C GLY A 115 -4.13 -20.90 5.22
N LEU A 116 -5.29 -21.47 4.89
CA LEU A 116 -6.21 -22.03 5.88
C LEU A 116 -5.63 -23.30 6.50
N SER A 117 -5.07 -24.20 5.68
CA SER A 117 -4.45 -25.45 6.16
C SER A 117 -3.33 -25.18 7.16
N ILE A 118 -2.43 -24.23 6.88
CA ILE A 118 -1.31 -23.94 7.78
C ILE A 118 -1.78 -23.31 9.11
N LEU A 119 -2.77 -22.41 9.09
CA LEU A 119 -3.33 -21.86 10.32
C LEU A 119 -4.09 -22.91 11.13
N ILE A 120 -4.94 -23.71 10.49
CA ILE A 120 -5.68 -24.79 11.16
C ILE A 120 -4.71 -25.77 11.81
N SER A 121 -3.68 -26.21 11.07
CA SER A 121 -2.62 -27.08 11.61
C SER A 121 -1.88 -26.43 12.79
N GLY A 122 -1.51 -25.15 12.68
CA GLY A 122 -0.91 -24.42 13.80
C GLY A 122 -1.79 -24.40 15.05
N TYR A 123 -3.09 -24.12 14.89
CA TYR A 123 -4.04 -24.09 15.99
C TYR A 123 -4.27 -25.45 16.65
N THR A 124 -4.30 -26.54 15.87
CA THR A 124 -4.46 -27.90 16.42
C THR A 124 -3.21 -28.39 17.16
N GLN A 125 -2.03 -27.91 16.78
CA GLN A 125 -0.76 -28.25 17.43
C GLN A 125 -0.45 -27.39 18.67
N LEU A 126 -1.12 -26.24 18.86
CA LEU A 126 -0.93 -25.40 20.06
C LEU A 126 -1.06 -26.14 21.40
N PRO A 127 -2.08 -27.01 21.63
CA PRO A 127 -2.20 -27.77 22.87
C PRO A 127 -1.15 -28.88 23.03
N GLN A 128 -0.54 -29.32 21.91
CA GLN A 128 0.46 -30.39 21.87
C GLN A 128 1.87 -29.92 22.21
N GLY A 129 2.09 -28.61 22.34
CA GLY A 129 3.37 -28.04 22.73
C GLY A 129 4.12 -27.32 21.60
N LEU A 130 3.43 -26.89 20.54
CA LEU A 130 4.05 -26.12 19.46
C LEU A 130 4.84 -24.91 20.00
N SER A 131 6.15 -24.88 19.72
CA SER A 131 7.03 -23.80 20.17
C SER A 131 6.61 -22.44 19.60
N SER A 132 6.93 -21.36 20.30
CA SER A 132 6.69 -20.00 19.83
C SER A 132 7.40 -19.67 18.51
N PHE A 133 8.57 -20.24 18.25
CA PHE A 133 9.27 -20.12 16.96
C PHE A 133 8.42 -20.58 15.78
N HIS A 134 8.00 -21.85 15.80
CA HIS A 134 7.14 -22.43 14.75
C HIS A 134 5.83 -21.66 14.61
N TRP A 135 5.23 -21.21 15.72
CA TRP A 135 4.04 -20.38 15.68
C TRP A 135 4.25 -19.06 14.91
N MET A 136 5.33 -18.32 15.20
CA MET A 136 5.63 -17.08 14.48
C MET A 136 5.80 -17.30 12.98
N VAL A 137 6.50 -18.36 12.57
CA VAL A 137 6.67 -18.73 11.15
C VAL A 137 5.32 -19.04 10.50
N ILE A 138 4.46 -19.85 11.14
CA ILE A 138 3.11 -20.15 10.62
C ILE A 138 2.30 -18.87 10.41
N VAL A 139 2.31 -17.95 11.38
CA VAL A 139 1.59 -16.67 11.27
C VAL A 139 2.13 -15.83 10.11
N ASP A 140 3.44 -15.82 9.89
CA ASP A 140 4.09 -15.08 8.80
C ASP A 140 3.79 -15.71 7.42
N LEU A 141 3.75 -17.04 7.31
CA LEU A 141 3.37 -17.71 6.07
C LEU A 141 1.90 -17.45 5.71
N ALA A 142 1.01 -17.52 6.71
CA ALA A 142 -0.39 -17.17 6.54
C ALA A 142 -0.59 -15.68 6.17
N TRP A 143 0.26 -14.79 6.69
CA TRP A 143 0.32 -13.40 6.25
C TRP A 143 0.59 -13.27 4.75
N PHE A 144 1.60 -13.96 4.20
CA PHE A 144 1.87 -13.92 2.76
C PHE A 144 0.74 -14.52 1.90
N SER A 145 0.09 -15.57 2.37
CA SER A 145 -1.11 -16.12 1.74
C SER A 145 -2.23 -15.07 1.67
N SER A 146 -2.54 -14.41 2.79
CA SER A 146 -3.54 -13.35 2.83
C SER A 146 -3.18 -12.15 1.94
N LEU A 147 -1.90 -11.75 1.90
CA LEU A 147 -1.44 -10.67 1.03
C LEU A 147 -1.62 -11.02 -0.46
N THR A 148 -1.29 -12.25 -0.84
CA THR A 148 -1.53 -12.77 -2.19
C THR A 148 -3.01 -12.67 -2.55
N HIS A 149 -3.89 -13.13 -1.67
CA HIS A 149 -5.32 -13.08 -1.90
C HIS A 149 -5.85 -11.64 -2.04
N LEU A 150 -5.37 -10.70 -1.22
CA LEU A 150 -5.72 -9.28 -1.34
C LEU A 150 -5.28 -8.71 -2.70
N ALA A 151 -4.09 -9.08 -3.19
CA ALA A 151 -3.62 -8.68 -4.53
C ALA A 151 -4.50 -9.27 -5.64
N CYS A 152 -4.87 -10.56 -5.52
CA CYS A 152 -5.74 -11.24 -6.47
C CYS A 152 -7.13 -10.59 -6.53
N LEU A 153 -7.74 -10.24 -5.39
CA LEU A 153 -9.04 -9.56 -5.35
C LEU A 153 -9.02 -8.21 -6.07
N THR A 154 -7.93 -7.45 -5.92
CA THR A 154 -7.77 -6.18 -6.62
C THR A 154 -7.63 -6.41 -8.14
N LEU A 155 -6.84 -7.41 -8.57
CA LEU A 155 -6.65 -7.74 -9.99
C LEU A 155 -7.91 -8.28 -10.67
N LEU A 156 -8.66 -9.12 -9.96
CA LEU A 156 -9.84 -9.80 -10.48
C LEU A 156 -11.14 -9.03 -10.24
N ARG A 157 -11.09 -7.78 -9.76
CA ARG A 157 -12.29 -7.01 -9.39
C ARG A 157 -13.38 -7.04 -10.46
N ASN A 158 -13.00 -6.78 -11.72
CA ASN A 158 -13.93 -6.81 -12.85
C ASN A 158 -14.43 -8.23 -13.17
N HIS A 159 -13.54 -9.23 -13.13
CA HIS A 159 -13.87 -10.62 -13.41
C HIS A 159 -14.85 -11.21 -12.38
N LEU A 160 -14.58 -10.99 -11.09
CA LEU A 160 -15.40 -11.44 -9.96
C LEU A 160 -16.70 -10.65 -9.80
N TYR A 161 -16.78 -9.45 -10.37
CA TYR A 161 -18.04 -8.73 -10.45
C TYR A 161 -19.05 -9.48 -11.34
N ASN A 162 -18.58 -10.01 -12.47
CA ASN A 162 -19.40 -10.81 -13.39
C ASN A 162 -19.65 -12.23 -12.85
N HIS A 163 -18.75 -12.78 -12.02
CA HIS A 163 -18.88 -14.09 -11.38
C HIS A 163 -19.18 -13.98 -9.87
N SER A 164 -20.41 -13.58 -9.53
CA SER A 164 -20.82 -13.28 -8.15
C SER A 164 -20.68 -14.45 -7.17
N ILE A 165 -20.95 -15.69 -7.58
CA ILE A 165 -20.84 -16.89 -6.72
C ILE A 165 -19.38 -17.16 -6.36
N GLN A 166 -18.47 -17.14 -7.35
CA GLN A 166 -17.03 -17.31 -7.12
C GLN A 166 -16.48 -16.24 -6.18
N ARG A 167 -16.96 -14.99 -6.32
CA ARG A 167 -16.60 -13.89 -5.42
C ARG A 167 -17.03 -14.16 -3.98
N ILE A 168 -18.27 -14.58 -3.75
CA ILE A 168 -18.80 -14.78 -2.39
C ILE A 168 -18.00 -15.87 -1.66
N TRP A 169 -17.75 -17.01 -2.30
CA TRP A 169 -16.96 -18.09 -1.70
C TRP A 169 -15.53 -17.64 -1.35
N ARG A 170 -14.84 -16.96 -2.26
CA ARG A 170 -13.49 -16.43 -2.02
C ARG A 170 -13.46 -15.43 -0.86
N LEU A 171 -14.43 -14.50 -0.82
CA LEU A 171 -14.54 -13.51 0.26
C LEU A 171 -14.85 -14.18 1.61
N LEU A 172 -15.69 -15.21 1.63
CA LEU A 172 -16.00 -15.97 2.85
C LEU A 172 -14.77 -16.72 3.36
N CYS A 173 -14.09 -17.49 2.51
CA CYS A 173 -12.88 -18.22 2.90
C CYS A 173 -11.77 -17.27 3.38
N MET A 174 -11.62 -16.13 2.69
CA MET A 174 -10.68 -15.09 3.12
C MET A 174 -11.09 -14.43 4.43
N ALA A 175 -12.39 -14.20 4.68
CA ALA A 175 -12.86 -13.66 5.95
C ALA A 175 -12.48 -14.59 7.10
N VAL A 176 -12.68 -15.91 6.93
CA VAL A 176 -12.24 -16.92 7.90
C VAL A 176 -10.72 -16.86 8.09
N LEU A 177 -9.94 -16.82 7.00
CA LEU A 177 -8.48 -16.72 7.06
C LEU A 177 -8.03 -15.46 7.82
N VAL A 178 -8.63 -14.30 7.55
CA VAL A 178 -8.29 -13.02 8.20
C VAL A 178 -8.64 -13.05 9.69
N VAL A 179 -9.77 -13.64 10.07
CA VAL A 179 -10.15 -13.77 11.49
C VAL A 179 -9.15 -14.66 12.21
N LEU A 180 -8.85 -15.84 11.68
CA LEU A 180 -7.85 -16.75 12.24
C LEU A 180 -6.48 -16.07 12.31
N LEU A 181 -6.04 -15.40 11.25
CA LEU A 181 -4.78 -14.68 11.22
C LEU A 181 -4.73 -13.54 12.24
N THR A 182 -5.83 -12.80 12.44
CA THR A 182 -5.90 -11.69 13.41
C THR A 182 -5.75 -12.21 14.85
N VAL A 183 -6.44 -13.31 15.18
CA VAL A 183 -6.26 -13.98 16.48
C VAL A 183 -4.82 -14.48 16.60
N ALA A 184 -4.26 -15.05 15.53
CA ALA A 184 -2.90 -15.59 15.58
C ALA A 184 -1.83 -14.51 15.74
N LEU A 185 -2.00 -13.37 15.06
CA LEU A 185 -1.19 -12.18 15.22
C LEU A 185 -1.23 -11.66 16.66
N SER A 186 -2.38 -11.72 17.32
CA SER A 186 -2.52 -11.27 18.71
C SER A 186 -1.61 -12.01 19.69
N PHE A 187 -1.19 -13.24 19.35
CA PHE A 187 -0.25 -14.01 20.18
C PHE A 187 1.20 -13.55 19.96
N THR A 188 1.50 -12.89 18.83
CA THR A 188 2.88 -12.51 18.49
C THR A 188 3.43 -11.35 19.30
N GLY A 189 2.56 -10.51 19.89
CA GLY A 189 3.00 -9.33 20.67
C GLY A 189 3.76 -9.67 21.95
N GLY A 190 3.65 -10.89 22.46
CA GLY A 190 4.36 -11.38 23.64
C GLY A 190 5.80 -11.83 23.40
N TYR A 191 6.26 -11.86 22.14
CA TYR A 191 7.60 -12.33 21.77
C TYR A 191 8.48 -11.18 21.32
N ASP A 192 9.69 -11.10 21.88
CA ASP A 192 10.66 -10.08 21.49
C ASP A 192 11.57 -10.52 20.36
N TRP A 193 11.02 -10.91 19.21
CA TRP A 193 11.81 -11.23 18.00
C TRP A 193 12.68 -10.07 17.50
N THR A 194 12.46 -8.86 18.02
CA THR A 194 13.06 -7.61 17.55
C THR A 194 14.43 -7.35 18.17
N SER A 195 14.55 -7.64 19.47
CA SER A 195 15.81 -7.57 20.21
C SER A 195 16.79 -8.68 19.80
N LEU A 196 16.29 -9.85 19.38
CA LEU A 196 17.12 -10.94 18.86
C LEU A 196 17.80 -10.59 17.55
N ARG A 197 17.35 -9.57 16.80
CA ARG A 197 18.03 -9.09 15.59
C ARG A 197 19.24 -8.20 15.91
N ARG A 198 19.26 -7.62 17.10
CA ARG A 198 20.13 -6.49 17.49
C ARG A 198 21.49 -6.90 18.06
N SER A 199 21.58 -8.09 18.64
CA SER A 199 22.74 -8.55 19.39
C SER A 199 23.29 -9.84 18.81
N ASP A 200 24.60 -9.94 18.58
CA ASP A 200 25.26 -11.17 18.13
C ASP A 200 25.15 -12.30 19.16
N SER A 201 24.85 -11.94 20.42
CA SER A 201 24.53 -12.83 21.52
C SER A 201 23.07 -12.68 21.97
N VAL A 202 22.38 -13.80 22.21
CA VAL A 202 21.01 -13.80 22.76
C VAL A 202 21.05 -14.07 24.26
N ASN A 203 20.37 -13.23 25.05
CA ASN A 203 20.19 -13.46 26.49
C ASN A 203 19.38 -14.75 26.73
N LYS A 204 19.79 -15.58 27.68
CA LYS A 204 19.10 -16.80 28.13
C LYS A 204 17.59 -16.63 28.31
N ASN A 205 17.14 -15.57 28.99
CA ASN A 205 15.70 -15.32 29.21
C ASN A 205 14.91 -15.11 27.90
N MET A 206 15.57 -14.52 26.91
CA MET A 206 15.02 -14.21 25.60
C MET A 206 14.99 -15.46 24.72
N ALA A 207 16.04 -16.28 24.73
CA ALA A 207 16.06 -17.58 24.08
C ALA A 207 14.93 -18.49 24.60
N PHE A 208 14.73 -18.55 25.92
CA PHE A 208 13.63 -19.33 26.50
C PHE A 208 12.23 -18.87 26.07
N SER A 209 12.05 -17.58 25.76
CA SER A 209 10.75 -17.07 25.29
C SER A 209 10.36 -17.59 23.90
N VAL A 210 11.34 -18.03 23.10
CA VAL A 210 11.16 -18.54 21.74
C VAL A 210 11.00 -20.06 21.72
N ILE A 211 11.69 -20.76 22.63
CA ILE A 211 11.65 -22.22 22.78
C ILE A 211 10.34 -22.67 23.44
N ARG A 212 9.82 -21.89 24.40
CA ARG A 212 8.60 -22.25 25.13
C ARG A 212 7.40 -22.45 24.19
N PRO A 213 6.44 -23.32 24.55
CA PRO A 213 5.21 -23.46 23.79
C PRO A 213 4.43 -22.15 23.73
N ALA A 214 3.89 -21.85 22.54
CA ALA A 214 3.23 -20.58 22.27
C ALA A 214 2.03 -20.30 23.20
N ARG A 215 1.33 -21.35 23.62
CA ARG A 215 0.19 -21.26 24.54
C ARG A 215 0.58 -20.71 25.91
N CYS A 216 1.80 -20.97 26.38
CA CYS A 216 2.26 -20.57 27.71
C CYS A 216 2.59 -19.07 27.82
N GLN A 217 2.81 -18.39 26.69
CA GLN A 217 3.13 -16.95 26.65
C GLN A 217 1.88 -16.06 26.56
N MET A 218 0.69 -16.65 26.45
CA MET A 218 -0.57 -15.97 26.16
C MET A 218 -1.05 -14.99 27.26
N GLY A 219 -0.46 -15.02 28.47
CA GLY A 219 -0.99 -14.27 29.64
C GLY A 219 -0.03 -13.42 30.48
N SER A 220 1.29 -13.66 30.48
CA SER A 220 2.10 -13.26 31.66
C SER A 220 3.52 -12.74 31.39
N GLY A 221 3.93 -12.56 30.14
CA GLY A 221 5.28 -12.08 29.82
C GLY A 221 5.39 -10.55 29.83
N PRO A 222 6.52 -9.95 30.27
CA PRO A 222 6.78 -8.54 30.08
C PRO A 222 6.78 -8.22 28.57
N ARG A 223 5.78 -7.46 28.10
CA ARG A 223 5.65 -7.11 26.68
C ARG A 223 6.63 -6.00 26.35
N SER A 224 7.50 -6.25 25.37
CA SER A 224 8.25 -5.17 24.75
C SER A 224 7.26 -4.20 24.09
N THR A 225 7.39 -2.91 24.38
CA THR A 225 6.54 -1.88 23.76
C THR A 225 6.60 -1.96 22.23
N VAL A 226 7.75 -2.33 21.69
CA VAL A 226 8.00 -2.37 20.25
C VAL A 226 7.23 -3.50 19.58
N THR A 227 7.24 -4.71 20.16
CA THR A 227 6.59 -5.90 19.60
C THR A 227 5.07 -5.77 19.67
N TYR A 228 4.57 -5.12 20.73
CA TYR A 228 3.17 -4.74 20.84
C TYR A 228 2.73 -3.81 19.69
N TYR A 229 3.48 -2.73 19.41
CA TYR A 229 3.15 -1.85 18.29
C TYR A 229 3.26 -2.55 16.93
N ALA A 230 4.25 -3.43 16.74
CA ALA A 230 4.41 -4.22 15.51
C ALA A 230 3.23 -5.19 15.28
N MET A 231 2.75 -5.81 16.36
CA MET A 231 1.53 -6.64 16.34
C MET A 231 0.30 -5.82 15.96
N VAL A 232 0.06 -4.71 16.66
CA VAL A 232 -1.08 -3.81 16.39
C VAL A 232 -1.03 -3.30 14.95
N PHE A 233 0.14 -2.87 14.48
CA PHE A 233 0.35 -2.42 13.11
C PHE A 233 0.02 -3.53 12.10
N SER A 234 0.47 -4.76 12.33
CA SER A 234 0.17 -5.90 11.46
C SER A 234 -1.34 -6.18 11.41
N ILE A 235 -2.02 -6.19 12.56
CA ILE A 235 -3.48 -6.40 12.64
C ILE A 235 -4.22 -5.29 11.88
N LEU A 236 -3.86 -4.03 12.11
CA LEU A 236 -4.48 -2.90 11.41
C LEU A 236 -4.25 -2.99 9.89
N LEU A 237 -3.03 -3.32 9.46
CA LEU A 237 -2.69 -3.45 8.05
C LEU A 237 -3.53 -4.56 7.39
N MET A 238 -3.69 -5.70 8.07
CA MET A 238 -4.48 -6.81 7.56
C MET A 238 -5.98 -6.49 7.49
N VAL A 239 -6.56 -6.06 8.61
CA VAL A 239 -8.01 -5.80 8.73
C VAL A 239 -8.44 -4.66 7.81
N PHE A 240 -7.72 -3.54 7.85
CA PHE A 240 -8.02 -2.40 6.99
C PHE A 240 -7.79 -2.74 5.52
N GLY A 241 -6.74 -3.53 5.24
CA GLY A 241 -6.48 -4.10 3.93
C GLY A 241 -7.72 -4.84 3.41
N PHE A 242 -8.21 -5.81 4.15
CA PHE A 242 -9.35 -6.65 3.80
C PHE A 242 -10.66 -5.86 3.65
N VAL A 243 -11.00 -5.01 4.63
CA VAL A 243 -12.21 -4.17 4.60
C VAL A 243 -12.22 -3.27 3.37
N ALA A 244 -11.08 -2.67 3.00
CA ALA A 244 -10.99 -1.85 1.81
C ALA A 244 -11.35 -2.63 0.53
N ARG A 245 -10.95 -3.90 0.42
CA ARG A 245 -11.22 -4.73 -0.78
C ARG A 245 -12.67 -5.18 -0.80
N ILE A 246 -13.28 -5.46 0.35
CA ILE A 246 -14.74 -5.69 0.43
C ILE A 246 -15.49 -4.46 -0.07
N VAL A 247 -15.19 -3.28 0.50
CA VAL A 247 -15.86 -2.03 0.13
C VAL A 247 -15.76 -1.78 -1.37
N LYS A 248 -14.56 -1.94 -1.96
CA LYS A 248 -14.30 -1.70 -3.38
C LYS A 248 -14.79 -2.81 -4.31
N SER A 249 -14.97 -4.03 -3.83
CA SER A 249 -15.45 -5.14 -4.66
C SER A 249 -16.97 -5.15 -4.85
N HIS A 250 -17.72 -4.43 -4.02
CA HIS A 250 -19.18 -4.37 -4.07
C HIS A 250 -19.67 -3.00 -4.57
N LYS A 251 -20.35 -2.98 -5.73
CA LYS A 251 -20.92 -1.75 -6.31
C LYS A 251 -21.84 -1.01 -5.35
N THR A 252 -22.68 -1.73 -4.60
CA THR A 252 -23.62 -1.15 -3.63
C THR A 252 -22.89 -0.39 -2.51
N ILE A 253 -21.76 -0.92 -2.03
CA ILE A 253 -21.01 -0.31 -0.93
C ILE A 253 -20.11 0.81 -1.49
N SER A 254 -19.35 0.54 -2.56
CA SER A 254 -18.42 1.50 -3.16
C SER A 254 -19.12 2.72 -3.76
N VAL A 255 -20.14 2.51 -4.60
CA VAL A 255 -20.82 3.61 -5.31
C VAL A 255 -22.02 4.09 -4.50
N GLY A 256 -22.81 3.17 -3.96
CA GLY A 256 -24.04 3.50 -3.24
C GLY A 256 -23.77 4.17 -1.90
N VAL A 257 -23.10 3.49 -0.97
CA VAL A 257 -22.89 4.01 0.40
C VAL A 257 -21.76 5.04 0.42
N TRP A 258 -20.57 4.65 -0.04
CA TRP A 258 -19.38 5.49 0.04
C TRP A 258 -19.46 6.68 -0.92
N GLY A 259 -19.93 6.47 -2.15
CA GLY A 259 -20.15 7.55 -3.12
C GLY A 259 -21.14 8.61 -2.63
N LYS A 260 -22.27 8.22 -2.02
CA LYS A 260 -23.24 9.16 -1.44
C LYS A 260 -22.67 9.90 -0.23
N ALA A 261 -21.98 9.19 0.67
CA ALA A 261 -21.34 9.82 1.82
C ALA A 261 -20.32 10.86 1.38
N ARG A 262 -19.49 10.51 0.39
CA ARG A 262 -18.52 11.42 -0.22
C ARG A 262 -19.19 12.64 -0.88
N ALA A 263 -20.26 12.45 -1.65
CA ALA A 263 -21.01 13.55 -2.25
C ALA A 263 -21.61 14.50 -1.21
N LYS A 264 -22.13 13.95 -0.10
CA LYS A 264 -22.66 14.75 1.02
C LYS A 264 -21.55 15.56 1.70
N LEU A 265 -20.40 14.95 1.96
CA LEU A 265 -19.23 15.64 2.50
C LEU A 265 -18.73 16.74 1.56
N ASP A 266 -18.72 16.48 0.24
CA ASP A 266 -18.32 17.47 -0.74
C ASP A 266 -19.26 18.68 -0.77
N MET A 267 -20.57 18.45 -0.73
CA MET A 267 -21.57 19.52 -0.63
C MET A 267 -21.41 20.34 0.66
N GLN A 268 -21.16 19.69 1.79
CA GLN A 268 -20.92 20.39 3.06
C GLN A 268 -19.63 21.21 3.01
N ALA A 269 -18.56 20.66 2.45
CA ALA A 269 -17.30 21.37 2.29
C ALA A 269 -17.45 22.60 1.38
N ARG A 270 -18.17 22.49 0.26
CA ARG A 270 -18.49 23.63 -0.63
C ARG A 270 -19.32 24.70 0.08
N ARG A 271 -20.30 24.31 0.89
CA ARG A 271 -21.10 25.28 1.69
C ARG A 271 -20.23 26.04 2.68
N LEU A 272 -19.37 25.34 3.43
CA LEU A 272 -18.43 25.98 4.35
C LEU A 272 -17.48 26.94 3.62
N LEU A 273 -16.98 26.51 2.47
CA LEU A 273 -16.08 27.32 1.65
C LEU A 273 -16.77 28.55 1.07
N SER A 274 -18.04 28.44 0.65
CA SER A 274 -18.86 29.54 0.16
C SER A 274 -19.16 30.57 1.26
N ILE A 275 -19.48 30.12 2.48
CA ILE A 275 -19.67 31.00 3.64
C ILE A 275 -18.35 31.70 4.01
N ALA A 276 -17.24 30.97 4.04
CA ALA A 276 -15.93 31.55 4.33
C ALA A 276 -15.49 32.54 3.23
N PHE A 277 -15.80 32.23 1.97
CA PHE A 277 -15.50 33.10 0.82
C PHE A 277 -16.29 34.40 0.90
N SER A 278 -17.60 34.34 1.16
CA SER A 278 -18.44 35.53 1.28
C SER A 278 -18.01 36.41 2.45
N TRP A 279 -17.66 35.82 3.60
CA TRP A 279 -17.18 36.55 4.77
C TRP A 279 -15.80 37.19 4.56
N CYS A 280 -14.88 36.51 3.88
CA CYS A 280 -13.52 37.01 3.66
C CYS A 280 -13.40 37.97 2.45
N CYS A 281 -14.29 37.86 1.46
CA CYS A 281 -14.23 38.63 0.22
C CYS A 281 -15.18 39.83 0.16
N PHE A 282 -16.07 40.03 1.14
CA PHE A 282 -16.94 41.21 1.19
C PHE A 282 -16.10 42.50 1.34
N GLY A 283 -16.11 43.34 0.30
CA GLY A 283 -15.51 44.68 0.32
C GLY A 283 -13.96 44.76 0.24
N SER A 284 -13.25 43.69 -0.14
CA SER A 284 -11.78 43.69 -0.07
C SER A 284 -11.06 43.56 -1.43
N SER A 285 -10.00 44.37 -1.60
CA SER A 285 -9.07 44.35 -2.74
C SER A 285 -8.47 42.96 -2.97
N ARG A 286 -7.96 42.70 -4.19
CA ARG A 286 -7.29 41.46 -4.63
C ARG A 286 -6.15 40.98 -3.72
N LYS A 287 -5.76 41.74 -2.68
CA LYS A 287 -4.67 41.49 -1.71
C LYS A 287 -5.13 41.49 -0.23
N SER A 288 -6.39 41.14 0.06
CA SER A 288 -6.94 41.11 1.42
C SER A 288 -6.21 40.12 2.34
N LEU A 289 -5.69 40.61 3.48
CA LEU A 289 -4.95 39.80 4.46
C LEU A 289 -5.84 38.72 5.11
N LYS A 290 -7.14 39.01 5.27
CA LYS A 290 -8.13 38.03 5.76
C LYS A 290 -8.24 36.82 4.82
N ARG A 291 -8.16 37.05 3.50
CA ARG A 291 -8.24 35.99 2.49
C ARG A 291 -7.01 35.07 2.52
N THR A 292 -5.81 35.64 2.65
CA THR A 292 -4.57 34.85 2.69
C THR A 292 -4.39 34.08 4.00
N LEU A 293 -4.87 34.62 5.13
CA LEU A 293 -4.68 34.03 6.45
C LEU A 293 -5.78 33.05 6.87
N PHE A 294 -7.03 33.25 6.44
CA PHE A 294 -8.17 32.41 6.87
C PHE A 294 -8.75 31.55 5.74
N TYR A 295 -9.03 32.14 4.58
CA TYR A 295 -9.68 31.42 3.49
C TYR A 295 -8.76 30.35 2.86
N ARG A 296 -7.49 30.69 2.58
CA ARG A 296 -6.54 29.76 1.92
C ARG A 296 -6.15 28.53 2.75
N PRO A 297 -5.88 28.64 4.06
CA PRO A 297 -5.66 27.46 4.90
C PRO A 297 -6.89 26.56 4.99
N LEU A 298 -8.10 27.14 5.04
CA LEU A 298 -9.35 26.38 5.03
C LEU A 298 -9.56 25.64 3.70
N LEU A 299 -9.38 26.34 2.58
CA LEU A 299 -9.41 25.75 1.24
C LEU A 299 -8.42 24.59 1.12
N THR A 300 -7.17 24.80 1.58
CA THR A 300 -6.13 23.77 1.58
C THR A 300 -6.54 22.55 2.40
N THR A 301 -7.14 22.75 3.57
CA THR A 301 -7.58 21.66 4.44
C THR A 301 -8.67 20.82 3.79
N ILE A 302 -9.64 21.47 3.14
CA ILE A 302 -10.69 20.80 2.36
C ILE A 302 -10.08 20.07 1.15
N PHE A 303 -9.12 20.68 0.46
CA PHE A 303 -8.43 20.08 -0.69
C PHE A 303 -7.63 18.83 -0.28
N VAL A 304 -6.89 18.90 0.83
CA VAL A 304 -6.15 17.76 1.41
C VAL A 304 -7.12 16.64 1.80
N ALA A 305 -8.26 16.97 2.43
CA ALA A 305 -9.27 15.98 2.76
C ALA A 305 -9.85 15.29 1.50
N ARG A 306 -10.14 16.05 0.44
CA ARG A 306 -10.54 15.51 -0.87
C ARG A 306 -9.46 14.60 -1.46
N LEU A 307 -8.20 15.02 -1.42
CA LEU A 307 -7.06 14.23 -1.87
C LEU A 307 -6.95 12.89 -1.13
N PHE A 308 -7.15 12.86 0.19
CA PHE A 308 -7.15 11.61 0.95
C PHE A 308 -8.33 10.70 0.58
N LEU A 309 -9.52 11.26 0.34
CA LEU A 309 -10.68 10.49 -0.13
C LEU A 309 -10.47 9.93 -1.54
N ASP A 310 -9.86 10.70 -2.43
CA ASP A 310 -9.44 10.23 -3.77
C ASP A 310 -8.35 9.18 -3.68
N GLY A 311 -7.36 9.39 -2.81
CA GLY A 311 -6.29 8.44 -2.54
C GLY A 311 -6.84 7.12 -2.02
N TRP A 312 -7.82 7.16 -1.13
CA TRP A 312 -8.51 5.97 -0.64
C TRP A 312 -9.13 5.15 -1.77
N SER A 313 -9.77 5.80 -2.75
CA SER A 313 -10.35 5.13 -3.92
C SER A 313 -9.35 4.77 -5.03
N SER A 314 -8.10 5.22 -4.93
CA SER A 314 -7.09 5.04 -5.98
C SER A 314 -6.55 3.62 -6.02
N MET A 315 -6.34 3.12 -7.23
CA MET A 315 -5.67 1.85 -7.49
C MET A 315 -4.20 1.92 -7.10
N PHE A 316 -3.54 3.06 -7.32
CA PHE A 316 -2.15 3.27 -6.92
C PHE A 316 -1.92 3.06 -5.42
N LEU A 317 -2.81 3.57 -4.58
CA LEU A 317 -2.69 3.38 -3.13
C LEU A 317 -2.91 1.91 -2.73
N GLU A 318 -3.77 1.17 -3.44
CA GLU A 318 -3.92 -0.28 -3.22
C GLU A 318 -2.64 -1.04 -3.52
N VAL A 319 -1.98 -0.74 -4.63
CA VAL A 319 -0.69 -1.32 -5.02
C VAL A 319 0.37 -0.98 -3.97
N SER A 320 0.47 0.30 -3.59
CA SER A 320 1.43 0.77 -2.58
C SER A 320 1.23 0.10 -1.22
N TRP A 321 -0.03 -0.11 -0.82
CA TRP A 321 -0.39 -0.83 0.40
C TRP A 321 0.08 -2.29 0.38
N LEU A 322 -0.08 -2.98 -0.75
CA LEU A 322 0.34 -4.37 -0.90
C LEU A 322 1.88 -4.50 -0.92
N VAL A 323 2.58 -3.56 -1.57
CA VAL A 323 4.05 -3.50 -1.53
C VAL A 323 4.54 -3.27 -0.10
N ALA A 324 3.94 -2.33 0.64
CA ALA A 324 4.28 -2.10 2.04
C ALA A 324 4.01 -3.33 2.92
N GLY A 325 2.88 -4.02 2.70
CA GLY A 325 2.55 -5.27 3.38
C GLY A 325 3.51 -6.41 3.08
N PHE A 326 4.02 -6.50 1.85
CA PHE A 326 5.04 -7.47 1.45
C PHE A 326 6.36 -7.20 2.16
N VAL A 327 6.88 -5.97 2.05
CA VAL A 327 8.14 -5.56 2.69
C VAL A 327 8.08 -5.76 4.20
N TRP A 328 6.97 -5.36 4.83
CA TRP A 328 6.74 -5.58 6.26
C TRP A 328 6.75 -7.07 6.65
N GLY A 329 6.03 -7.91 5.90
CA GLY A 329 6.01 -9.36 6.10
C GLY A 329 7.40 -9.99 5.95
N THR A 330 8.16 -9.58 4.93
CA THR A 330 9.53 -10.06 4.67
C THR A 330 10.46 -9.71 5.83
N ILE A 331 10.44 -8.46 6.29
CA ILE A 331 11.23 -8.02 7.43
C ILE A 331 10.96 -8.88 8.67
N ARG A 332 9.68 -9.15 8.93
CA ARG A 332 9.26 -9.92 10.11
C ARG A 332 9.66 -11.40 10.00
N LEU A 333 9.36 -12.05 8.88
CA LEU A 333 9.69 -13.45 8.65
C LEU A 333 11.19 -13.71 8.73
N PHE A 334 12.00 -12.95 8.00
CA PHE A 334 13.45 -13.14 8.03
C PHE A 334 14.08 -12.70 9.36
N GLY A 335 13.43 -11.77 10.07
CA GLY A 335 13.77 -11.47 11.46
C GLY A 335 13.61 -12.68 12.38
N VAL A 336 12.51 -13.43 12.22
CA VAL A 336 12.25 -14.66 12.98
C VAL A 336 13.17 -15.80 12.55
N LEU A 337 13.36 -16.04 11.25
CA LEU A 337 14.22 -17.13 10.75
C LEU A 337 15.70 -16.96 11.11
N GLY A 338 16.15 -15.71 11.26
CA GLY A 338 17.51 -15.35 11.69
C GLY A 338 17.81 -15.64 13.16
N ILE A 339 16.82 -16.06 13.97
CA ILE A 339 16.99 -16.42 15.38
C ILE A 339 17.79 -17.72 15.55
N VAL A 340 17.53 -18.70 14.68
CA VAL A 340 18.02 -20.08 14.81
C VAL A 340 19.55 -20.20 14.66
N GLY A 341 20.19 -19.28 13.93
CA GLY A 341 21.63 -19.34 13.67
C GLY A 341 22.52 -18.66 14.72
N ARG A 342 21.98 -18.24 15.88
CA ARG A 342 22.72 -17.43 16.87
C ARG A 342 23.15 -18.23 18.10
N HIS A 343 24.29 -17.85 18.67
CA HIS A 343 24.80 -18.41 19.92
C HIS A 343 24.12 -17.79 21.15
N VAL A 344 23.78 -18.62 22.14
CA VAL A 344 23.20 -18.21 23.43
C VAL A 344 24.32 -18.10 24.45
N TYR A 345 24.32 -17.03 25.25
CA TYR A 345 25.29 -16.82 26.33
C TYR A 345 24.59 -16.88 27.70
N GLU A 346 25.27 -17.48 28.67
CA GLU A 346 24.85 -17.55 30.06
C GLU A 346 25.93 -16.89 30.93
N ASP A 347 25.56 -15.83 31.66
CA ASP A 347 26.39 -15.16 32.68
C ASP A 347 27.88 -14.99 32.30
N ASN A 348 28.14 -14.36 31.14
CA ASN A 348 29.49 -14.09 30.59
C ASN A 348 30.39 -15.32 30.35
N THR A 349 29.88 -16.54 30.51
CA THR A 349 30.55 -17.79 30.14
C THR A 349 29.91 -18.39 28.89
N LEU A 350 30.75 -18.87 27.95
CA LEU A 350 30.30 -19.49 26.71
C LEU A 350 29.80 -20.92 26.98
N SER A 351 28.66 -21.09 27.65
CA SER A 351 27.90 -22.35 27.62
C SER A 351 27.11 -22.38 26.31
N GLY A 352 27.76 -22.84 25.24
CA GLY A 352 27.20 -22.94 23.90
C GLY A 352 26.12 -24.02 23.80
N PHE A 353 24.90 -23.73 24.25
CA PHE A 353 23.73 -24.52 23.84
C PHE A 353 23.12 -23.90 22.60
N THR A 354 23.04 -24.67 21.52
CA THR A 354 22.36 -24.28 20.28
C THR A 354 20.84 -24.29 20.53
N MET A 355 20.12 -23.24 20.10
CA MET A 355 18.65 -23.23 20.22
C MET A 355 17.99 -24.35 19.40
N VAL A 356 18.73 -24.91 18.44
CA VAL A 356 18.32 -26.03 17.60
C VAL A 356 19.10 -27.28 17.99
N GLN A 357 18.38 -28.39 17.96
CA GLN A 357 18.85 -29.69 18.43
C GLN A 357 20.02 -30.24 17.61
N ASP A 358 20.17 -29.86 16.32
CA ASP A 358 21.36 -30.12 15.50
C ASP A 358 21.49 -29.13 14.30
N PRO A 359 22.66 -28.49 14.08
CA PRO A 359 22.89 -27.62 12.91
C PRO A 359 22.85 -28.39 11.57
N ASP A 360 23.24 -29.67 11.57
CA ASP A 360 23.27 -30.53 10.38
C ASP A 360 21.86 -30.86 9.84
N GLU A 361 20.81 -30.81 10.67
CA GLU A 361 19.43 -31.10 10.24
C GLU A 361 18.82 -30.01 9.33
N ARG A 362 19.35 -28.78 9.38
CA ARG A 362 18.94 -27.69 8.46
C ARG A 362 19.54 -27.90 7.07
N GLU A 363 20.66 -28.61 6.98
CA GLU A 363 21.36 -28.94 5.74
C GLU A 363 20.99 -30.34 5.20
N ALA A 364 20.44 -31.23 6.05
CA ALA A 364 20.15 -32.61 5.69
C ALA A 364 18.76 -32.84 5.07
N GLY A 365 18.54 -32.42 3.82
CA GLY A 365 17.61 -33.09 2.90
C GLY A 365 16.18 -32.53 2.78
N TRP A 366 15.68 -32.56 1.54
CA TRP A 366 14.36 -32.08 1.13
C TRP A 366 13.24 -33.01 1.63
N GLY A 367 12.27 -32.46 2.36
CA GLY A 367 11.08 -33.19 2.81
C GLY A 367 9.96 -33.23 1.75
N PHE A 368 9.05 -34.21 1.84
CA PHE A 368 7.90 -34.31 0.94
C PHE A 368 7.05 -33.03 0.93
N GLY A 369 6.75 -32.46 2.10
CA GLY A 369 5.96 -31.21 2.21
C GLY A 369 6.62 -30.02 1.50
N GLN A 370 7.95 -29.95 1.49
CA GLN A 370 8.71 -28.90 0.79
C GLN A 370 8.65 -29.06 -0.74
N VAL A 371 8.77 -30.30 -1.23
CA VAL A 371 8.63 -30.60 -2.67
C VAL A 371 7.22 -30.28 -3.14
N VAL A 372 6.20 -30.73 -2.41
CA VAL A 372 4.80 -30.42 -2.71
C VAL A 372 4.58 -28.90 -2.74
N ALA A 373 5.12 -28.15 -1.77
CA ALA A 373 4.99 -26.70 -1.76
C ALA A 373 5.57 -26.03 -3.01
N LEU A 374 6.73 -26.50 -3.52
CA LEU A 374 7.29 -25.96 -4.77
C LEU A 374 6.49 -26.38 -6.01
N VAL A 375 5.96 -27.60 -6.04
CA VAL A 375 5.08 -28.03 -7.15
C VAL A 375 3.81 -27.17 -7.19
N LEU A 376 3.23 -26.85 -6.02
CA LEU A 376 2.08 -25.94 -5.93
C LEU A 376 2.41 -24.51 -6.39
N LEU A 377 3.64 -24.03 -6.17
CA LEU A 377 4.12 -22.75 -6.71
C LEU A 377 4.15 -22.75 -8.24
N LEU A 378 4.50 -23.88 -8.87
CA LEU A 378 4.57 -24.02 -10.33
C LEU A 378 3.20 -24.15 -10.99
N ALA A 379 2.19 -24.66 -10.28
CA ALA A 379 0.87 -24.95 -10.86
C ALA A 379 0.22 -23.75 -11.60
N PRO A 380 0.19 -22.52 -11.03
CA PRO A 380 -0.34 -21.36 -11.77
C PRO A 380 0.51 -20.95 -12.98
N LEU A 381 1.83 -21.14 -12.92
CA LEU A 381 2.76 -20.84 -14.02
C LEU A 381 2.57 -21.82 -15.18
N ILE A 382 2.32 -23.09 -14.89
CA ILE A 382 2.01 -24.11 -15.91
C ILE A 382 0.73 -23.74 -16.68
N THR A 383 -0.28 -23.20 -16.00
CA THR A 383 -1.50 -22.69 -16.67
C THR A 383 -1.17 -21.60 -17.67
N ILE A 384 -0.26 -20.68 -17.33
CA ILE A 384 0.21 -19.65 -18.27
C ILE A 384 0.91 -20.29 -19.47
N VAL A 385 1.88 -21.18 -19.23
CA VAL A 385 2.66 -21.81 -20.30
C VAL A 385 1.74 -22.59 -21.25
N LYS A 386 0.75 -23.33 -20.74
CA LYS A 386 -0.22 -24.07 -21.57
C LYS A 386 -0.99 -23.16 -22.53
N TYR A 387 -1.35 -21.95 -22.10
CA TYR A 387 -2.00 -20.97 -22.96
C TYR A 387 -1.07 -20.36 -24.02
N PHE A 388 0.25 -20.44 -23.82
CA PHE A 388 1.26 -20.02 -24.78
C PHE A 388 1.76 -21.15 -25.68
N THR A 389 1.64 -22.43 -25.29
CA THR A 389 2.13 -23.58 -26.07
C THR A 389 1.05 -24.35 -26.82
N HIS A 390 -0.25 -24.18 -26.52
CA HIS A 390 -1.34 -24.70 -27.38
C HIS A 390 -1.49 -23.90 -28.70
N ASP A 391 -0.38 -23.35 -29.22
CA ASP A 391 -0.32 -22.60 -30.47
C ASP A 391 -0.38 -23.52 -31.72
N ASP A 392 -0.29 -24.86 -31.60
CA ASP A 392 -0.09 -25.73 -32.77
C ASP A 392 -1.19 -26.79 -33.07
N GLU A 393 -2.21 -27.02 -32.23
CA GLU A 393 -3.16 -28.14 -32.42
C GLU A 393 -4.65 -27.81 -32.18
N GLN A 394 -5.21 -26.82 -32.87
CA GLN A 394 -6.65 -26.89 -33.18
C GLN A 394 -6.95 -26.57 -34.66
N PRO A 395 -7.62 -27.49 -35.37
CA PRO A 395 -8.01 -27.29 -36.77
C PRO A 395 -9.12 -26.25 -36.88
N GLU A 396 -9.08 -25.48 -37.96
CA GLU A 396 -10.19 -24.66 -38.45
C GLU A 396 -11.49 -25.47 -38.46
N ILE A 397 -12.42 -25.15 -37.55
CA ILE A 397 -13.83 -25.41 -37.78
C ILE A 397 -14.57 -24.09 -37.61
N ALA A 398 -15.09 -23.64 -38.74
CA ALA A 398 -15.83 -22.43 -38.97
C ALA A 398 -16.94 -22.18 -37.94
N THR A 399 -16.91 -20.99 -37.34
CA THR A 399 -18.12 -20.20 -37.12
C THR A 399 -17.94 -18.84 -37.79
N SER A 400 -17.96 -18.89 -39.12
CA SER A 400 -18.22 -17.74 -39.97
C SER A 400 -19.66 -17.26 -39.72
N HIS A 401 -19.85 -16.28 -38.83
CA HIS A 401 -20.97 -15.30 -38.88
C HIS A 401 -20.88 -14.34 -37.69
N SER A 402 -19.91 -13.41 -37.71
CA SER A 402 -20.01 -12.13 -36.99
C SER A 402 -19.01 -11.06 -37.45
N ASP A 403 -17.99 -11.43 -38.23
CA ASP A 403 -16.96 -10.47 -38.67
C ASP A 403 -17.33 -9.59 -39.88
N ARG A 404 -18.60 -9.56 -40.30
CA ARG A 404 -19.05 -8.69 -41.42
C ARG A 404 -19.81 -7.43 -41.01
N ILE A 405 -19.92 -7.09 -39.72
CA ILE A 405 -20.63 -5.85 -39.29
C ILE A 405 -19.67 -4.73 -38.84
N TYR A 406 -18.36 -4.98 -38.70
CA TYR A 406 -17.41 -3.96 -38.23
C TYR A 406 -16.65 -3.17 -39.32
N ALA A 407 -16.98 -3.39 -40.60
CA ALA A 407 -16.28 -2.73 -41.72
C ALA A 407 -17.08 -1.59 -42.40
N SER A 408 -18.25 -1.19 -41.88
CA SER A 408 -19.03 -0.10 -42.46
C SER A 408 -19.61 0.84 -41.38
N SER A 409 -18.75 1.68 -40.83
CA SER A 409 -19.14 2.95 -40.20
C SER A 409 -17.97 3.93 -40.19
N HIS A 410 -17.40 4.18 -41.38
CA HIS A 410 -16.82 5.49 -41.65
C HIS A 410 -17.97 6.49 -41.73
N PHE A 411 -18.36 7.04 -40.58
CA PHE A 411 -19.16 8.26 -40.54
C PHE A 411 -18.21 9.44 -40.33
N GLU A 412 -18.10 10.23 -41.38
CA GLU A 412 -17.51 11.56 -41.41
C GLU A 412 -18.06 12.38 -40.22
N SER A 413 -17.24 12.64 -39.21
CA SER A 413 -17.54 13.64 -38.20
C SER A 413 -16.92 14.96 -38.63
N GLN A 414 -17.77 15.81 -39.20
CA GLN A 414 -17.52 17.24 -39.33
C GLN A 414 -17.05 17.84 -37.98
N PRO A 415 -16.14 18.83 -37.98
CA PRO A 415 -15.73 19.51 -36.76
C PRO A 415 -16.90 20.33 -36.21
N MET A 416 -17.53 19.82 -35.15
CA MET A 416 -18.59 20.53 -34.43
C MET A 416 -17.96 21.66 -33.61
N SER A 417 -18.18 22.89 -34.10
CA SER A 417 -17.87 24.15 -33.44
C SER A 417 -18.51 24.23 -32.04
N PRO A 418 -17.76 24.59 -30.98
CA PRO A 418 -18.35 24.93 -29.69
C PRO A 418 -18.80 26.39 -29.71
N ASN A 419 -19.95 26.66 -30.33
CA ASN A 419 -20.68 27.91 -30.08
C ASN A 419 -21.56 27.73 -28.84
N THR A 420 -21.00 28.11 -27.69
CA THR A 420 -21.77 28.65 -26.57
C THR A 420 -21.04 29.89 -26.06
N SER A 421 -21.18 30.98 -26.81
CA SER A 421 -21.07 32.35 -26.31
C SER A 421 -22.33 32.59 -25.45
N THR A 422 -22.35 33.19 -24.27
CA THR A 422 -21.69 34.43 -23.82
C THR A 422 -21.93 34.57 -22.31
N HIS A 423 -20.88 34.61 -21.50
CA HIS A 423 -20.61 35.71 -20.56
C HIS A 423 -19.28 35.42 -19.86
N GLY A 424 -18.22 36.05 -20.38
CA GLY A 424 -16.92 36.09 -19.73
C GLY A 424 -16.98 36.95 -18.47
N THR A 425 -17.30 36.34 -17.35
CA THR A 425 -16.66 36.70 -16.09
C THR A 425 -15.51 35.71 -15.91
N SER A 426 -14.28 36.22 -15.93
CA SER A 426 -13.09 35.45 -15.54
C SER A 426 -13.36 34.81 -14.17
N ARG A 427 -13.76 33.51 -14.13
CA ARG A 427 -13.90 32.76 -12.88
C ARG A 427 -12.59 32.90 -12.12
N ARG A 428 -12.65 33.34 -10.87
CA ARG A 428 -11.46 33.46 -10.03
C ARG A 428 -10.90 32.05 -9.83
N ALA A 429 -9.57 31.89 -9.91
CA ALA A 429 -8.94 30.60 -9.65
C ALA A 429 -9.26 30.05 -8.24
N ASP A 430 -9.54 30.95 -7.28
CA ASP A 430 -9.92 30.66 -5.91
C ASP A 430 -11.45 30.46 -5.73
N ASP A 431 -12.21 30.13 -6.79
CA ASP A 431 -13.67 29.95 -6.70
C ASP A 431 -14.00 28.72 -5.81
N PRO A 432 -14.90 28.83 -4.81
CA PRO A 432 -15.35 27.68 -4.03
C PRO A 432 -15.91 26.51 -4.84
N ASP A 433 -16.35 26.78 -6.08
CA ASP A 433 -16.86 25.74 -6.98
C ASP A 433 -15.79 25.06 -7.84
N SER A 434 -14.53 25.48 -7.76
CA SER A 434 -13.39 24.85 -8.45
C SER A 434 -13.25 23.37 -8.08
N ASN A 435 -13.05 22.54 -9.10
CA ASN A 435 -12.82 21.11 -8.94
C ASN A 435 -11.33 20.81 -8.76
N LEU A 436 -11.03 19.64 -8.20
CA LEU A 436 -9.65 19.17 -8.04
C LEU A 436 -8.91 19.10 -9.39
N ASP A 437 -9.65 18.77 -10.46
CA ASP A 437 -9.14 18.68 -11.83
C ASP A 437 -8.73 20.03 -12.42
N ASP A 438 -9.22 21.14 -11.86
CA ASP A 438 -8.85 22.48 -12.33
C ASP A 438 -7.42 22.86 -11.86
N HIS A 439 -6.90 22.18 -10.82
CA HIS A 439 -5.59 22.44 -10.20
C HIS A 439 -4.56 21.34 -10.49
N VAL A 440 -4.42 20.97 -11.77
CA VAL A 440 -3.54 19.86 -12.22
C VAL A 440 -2.08 20.04 -11.78
N GLN A 441 -1.57 21.27 -11.72
CA GLN A 441 -0.19 21.54 -11.32
C GLN A 441 0.04 21.27 -9.83
N THR A 442 -0.85 21.79 -8.99
CA THR A 442 -0.84 21.51 -7.55
C THR A 442 -0.99 20.02 -7.26
N LEU A 443 -1.96 19.37 -7.90
CA LEU A 443 -2.20 17.94 -7.72
C LEU A 443 -0.99 17.10 -8.16
N GLY A 444 -0.38 17.42 -9.29
CA GLY A 444 0.86 16.78 -9.75
C GLY A 444 2.05 16.96 -8.80
N THR A 445 2.20 18.16 -8.22
CA THR A 445 3.26 18.48 -7.25
C THR A 445 3.11 17.67 -5.96
N VAL A 446 1.88 17.57 -5.45
CA VAL A 446 1.59 16.85 -4.20
C VAL A 446 1.74 15.33 -4.38
N ILE A 447 1.27 14.80 -5.52
CA ILE A 447 1.48 13.39 -5.87
C ILE A 447 2.98 13.10 -5.99
N LEU A 448 3.76 13.94 -6.67
CA LEU A 448 5.21 13.76 -6.80
C LEU A 448 5.91 13.78 -5.44
N TYR A 449 5.54 14.70 -4.54
CA TYR A 449 6.02 14.72 -3.17
C TYR A 449 5.70 13.41 -2.44
N PHE A 450 4.46 12.95 -2.50
CA PHE A 450 4.03 11.68 -1.87
C PHE A 450 4.84 10.49 -2.42
N MET A 451 5.00 10.38 -3.74
CA MET A 451 5.79 9.32 -4.39
C MET A 451 7.24 9.32 -3.91
N LEU A 452 7.88 10.49 -3.87
CA LEU A 452 9.28 10.63 -3.47
C LEU A 452 9.46 10.33 -1.98
N MET A 453 8.51 10.73 -1.13
CA MET A 453 8.47 10.36 0.28
C MET A 453 8.30 8.87 0.48
N CYS A 454 7.38 8.21 -0.24
CA CYS A 454 7.21 6.76 -0.16
C CYS A 454 8.48 6.00 -0.61
N LEU A 455 9.10 6.44 -1.70
CA LEU A 455 10.36 5.85 -2.19
C LEU A 455 11.48 6.02 -1.16
N LEU A 456 11.63 7.23 -0.61
CA LEU A 456 12.67 7.51 0.37
C LEU A 456 12.46 6.74 1.67
N MET A 457 11.21 6.64 2.15
CA MET A 457 10.87 5.80 3.30
C MET A 457 11.16 4.32 3.03
N LEU A 458 10.84 3.81 1.83
CA LEU A 458 11.16 2.44 1.43
C LEU A 458 12.68 2.20 1.43
N VAL A 459 13.44 3.10 0.81
CA VAL A 459 14.91 3.04 0.77
C VAL A 459 15.50 3.06 2.18
N LEU A 460 15.00 3.95 3.06
CA LEU A 460 15.43 4.01 4.45
C LEU A 460 15.09 2.74 5.23
N VAL A 461 13.92 2.15 5.00
CA VAL A 461 13.55 0.86 5.60
C VAL A 461 14.49 -0.25 5.11
N CYS A 462 14.83 -0.28 3.82
CA CYS A 462 15.79 -1.22 3.26
C CYS A 462 17.21 -1.03 3.85
N PHE A 463 17.71 0.21 3.92
CA PHE A 463 19.02 0.48 4.55
C PHE A 463 19.02 0.15 6.04
N ALA A 464 17.98 0.55 6.77
CA ALA A 464 17.82 0.21 8.17
C ALA A 464 17.69 -1.32 8.37
N SER A 465 17.18 -2.06 7.37
CA SER A 465 17.09 -3.52 7.39
C SER A 465 18.45 -4.21 7.37
N ASN A 466 19.51 -3.51 6.94
CA ASN A 466 20.90 -3.97 7.03
C ASN A 466 21.56 -3.62 8.38
N THR A 467 20.89 -2.85 9.24
CA THR A 467 21.41 -2.51 10.58
C THR A 467 20.69 -3.32 11.67
N PRO A 468 21.38 -3.65 12.78
CA PRO A 468 20.76 -4.31 13.94
C PRO A 468 19.63 -3.48 14.61
N ASN A 469 19.45 -2.22 14.20
CA ASN A 469 18.60 -1.21 14.86
C ASN A 469 17.28 -0.88 14.13
N LEU A 470 16.86 -1.68 13.13
CA LEU A 470 15.70 -1.42 12.26
C LEU A 470 14.42 -0.95 12.98
N LEU A 471 14.11 -1.51 14.16
CA LEU A 471 12.84 -1.22 14.84
C LEU A 471 12.89 0.00 15.80
N ASP A 472 14.07 0.41 16.27
CA ASP A 472 14.26 1.76 16.83
C ASP A 472 14.15 2.81 15.72
N GLY A 473 14.56 2.44 14.50
CA GLY A 473 14.21 3.16 13.27
C GLY A 473 12.69 3.27 13.07
N LEU A 474 11.90 2.22 13.33
CA LEU A 474 10.44 2.26 13.22
C LEU A 474 9.72 3.11 14.26
N LYS A 475 10.17 3.11 15.52
CA LYS A 475 9.73 4.14 16.48
C LYS A 475 10.11 5.53 15.98
N SER A 476 11.30 5.67 15.41
CA SER A 476 11.76 6.89 14.75
C SER A 476 11.03 7.21 13.45
N PHE A 477 10.24 6.30 12.85
CA PHE A 477 9.46 6.55 11.63
C PHE A 477 8.05 7.08 11.91
N SER A 478 7.50 6.88 13.12
CA SER A 478 6.20 7.46 13.49
C SER A 478 6.18 9.00 13.37
N LEU A 479 7.28 9.65 13.77
CA LEU A 479 7.47 11.09 13.70
C LEU A 479 7.63 11.59 12.24
N PRO A 480 8.53 11.05 11.39
CA PRO A 480 8.58 11.31 9.95
C PRO A 480 7.27 11.07 9.22
N ILE A 481 6.49 10.05 9.57
CA ILE A 481 5.17 9.83 8.94
C ILE A 481 4.22 10.98 9.31
N ALA A 482 4.17 11.38 10.60
CA ALA A 482 3.36 12.51 11.02
C ALA A 482 3.83 13.83 10.36
N ILE A 483 5.14 14.08 10.30
CA ILE A 483 5.72 15.24 9.63
C ILE A 483 5.45 15.20 8.13
N ALA A 484 5.51 14.02 7.49
CA ALA A 484 5.21 13.85 6.07
C ALA A 484 3.74 14.19 5.77
N LEU A 485 2.80 13.73 6.61
CA LEU A 485 1.38 14.05 6.50
C LEU A 485 1.11 15.56 6.66
N VAL A 486 1.78 16.21 7.62
CA VAL A 486 1.77 17.67 7.77
C VAL A 486 2.40 18.36 6.55
N GLY A 487 3.48 17.78 6.01
CA GLY A 487 4.16 18.26 4.82
C GLY A 487 3.26 18.23 3.58
N ILE A 488 2.36 17.24 3.44
CA ILE A 488 1.34 17.25 2.38
C ILE A 488 0.50 18.52 2.46
N TRP A 489 0.02 18.90 3.65
CA TRP A 489 -0.75 20.12 3.84
C TRP A 489 0.05 21.37 3.46
N GLY A 490 1.32 21.44 3.88
CA GLY A 490 2.21 22.54 3.51
C GLY A 490 2.45 22.62 2.01
N VAL A 491 2.80 21.51 1.35
CA VAL A 491 3.02 21.45 -0.10
C VAL A 491 1.79 21.89 -0.87
N VAL A 492 0.58 21.47 -0.47
CA VAL A 492 -0.69 21.92 -1.08
C VAL A 492 -0.85 23.43 -0.89
N LEU A 493 -0.69 23.95 0.34
CA LEU A 493 -0.87 25.38 0.63
C LEU A 493 0.03 26.26 -0.24
N PHE A 494 1.32 25.93 -0.29
CA PHE A 494 2.29 26.69 -1.07
C PHE A 494 2.05 26.53 -2.58
N SER A 495 1.67 25.34 -3.04
CA SER A 495 1.39 25.10 -4.46
C SER A 495 0.17 25.87 -4.94
N LEU A 496 -0.92 25.86 -4.17
CA LEU A 496 -2.10 26.69 -4.46
C LEU A 496 -1.75 28.18 -4.44
N THR A 497 -0.93 28.61 -3.50
CA THR A 497 -0.48 30.01 -3.43
C THR A 497 0.33 30.41 -4.66
N ILE A 498 1.23 29.56 -5.14
CA ILE A 498 1.98 29.77 -6.38
C ILE A 498 1.03 29.89 -7.57
N GLU A 499 0.05 28.98 -7.67
CA GLU A 499 -0.90 28.93 -8.77
C GLU A 499 -1.83 30.16 -8.80
N PHE A 500 -2.29 30.62 -7.64
CA PHE A 500 -3.19 31.77 -7.52
C PHE A 500 -2.48 33.11 -7.70
N ASP A 501 -1.37 33.31 -6.99
CA ASP A 501 -0.71 34.62 -6.93
C ASP A 501 0.29 34.84 -8.07
N LEU A 502 0.97 33.79 -8.53
CA LEU A 502 2.00 33.88 -9.56
C LEU A 502 1.53 33.35 -10.92
N SER A 503 0.22 33.34 -11.17
CA SER A 503 -0.39 32.94 -12.45
C SER A 503 0.14 33.70 -13.67
N HIS A 504 0.64 34.92 -13.48
CA HIS A 504 1.19 35.80 -14.52
C HIS A 504 2.66 35.48 -14.88
N ILE A 505 3.35 34.69 -14.06
CA ILE A 505 4.77 34.33 -14.27
C ILE A 505 4.89 33.19 -15.29
N PRO A 506 5.96 33.15 -16.12
CA PRO A 506 6.21 32.04 -17.03
C PRO A 506 6.18 30.67 -16.35
N LEU A 507 5.52 29.71 -17.02
CA LEU A 507 5.27 28.35 -16.53
C LEU A 507 6.54 27.59 -16.09
N ARG A 508 7.71 27.90 -16.69
CA ARG A 508 9.00 27.31 -16.31
C ARG A 508 9.40 27.69 -14.88
N PHE A 509 9.16 28.94 -14.49
CA PHE A 509 9.51 29.46 -13.17
C PHE A 509 8.53 28.96 -12.10
N GLN A 510 7.23 28.86 -12.43
CA GLN A 510 6.25 28.19 -11.56
C GLN A 510 6.69 26.75 -11.25
N ARG A 511 7.09 25.96 -12.25
CA ARG A 511 7.60 24.60 -12.04
C ARG A 511 8.85 24.56 -11.16
N LEU A 512 9.76 25.52 -11.31
CA LEU A 512 10.94 25.63 -10.46
C LEU A 512 10.53 25.88 -9.00
N LEU A 513 9.60 26.81 -8.75
CA LEU A 513 9.06 27.07 -7.41
C LEU A 513 8.38 25.85 -6.80
N HIS A 514 7.60 25.09 -7.57
CA HIS A 514 7.02 23.83 -7.10
C HIS A 514 8.09 22.79 -6.73
N MET A 515 9.18 22.69 -7.50
CA MET A 515 10.30 21.78 -7.19
C MET A 515 11.05 22.21 -5.92
N VAL A 516 11.30 23.51 -5.75
CA VAL A 516 11.90 24.06 -4.53
C VAL A 516 11.01 23.78 -3.32
N ASN A 517 9.69 23.95 -3.48
CA ASN A 517 8.71 23.63 -2.45
C ASN A 517 8.78 22.15 -2.02
N ILE A 518 8.78 21.22 -2.99
CA ILE A 518 8.95 19.78 -2.71
C ILE A 518 10.25 19.53 -1.95
N LEU A 519 11.38 20.05 -2.46
CA LEU A 519 12.69 19.83 -1.86
C LEU A 519 12.76 20.36 -0.42
N PHE A 520 12.18 21.54 -0.17
CA PHE A 520 12.11 22.14 1.17
C PHE A 520 11.37 21.23 2.16
N PHE A 521 10.19 20.73 1.79
CA PHE A 521 9.39 19.87 2.67
C PHE A 521 10.02 18.49 2.88
N ILE A 522 10.66 17.92 1.85
CA ILE A 522 11.40 16.66 1.98
C ILE A 522 12.60 16.87 2.90
N PHE A 523 13.47 17.83 2.62
CA PHE A 523 14.65 18.12 3.42
C PHE A 523 14.26 18.36 4.89
N SER A 524 13.21 19.14 5.13
CA SER A 524 12.74 19.42 6.48
C SER A 524 12.21 18.16 7.20
N THR A 525 11.53 17.26 6.50
CA THR A 525 11.03 16.01 7.08
C THR A 525 12.16 15.08 7.54
N PHE A 526 13.30 15.07 6.84
CA PHE A 526 14.42 14.16 7.12
C PHE A 526 15.52 14.78 7.98
N PHE A 527 15.83 16.06 7.83
CA PHE A 527 16.89 16.71 8.60
C PHE A 527 16.42 17.22 9.97
N ALA A 528 15.12 17.48 10.17
CA ALA A 528 14.60 17.86 11.48
C ALA A 528 14.81 16.76 12.55
N PRO A 529 14.60 15.45 12.25
CA PRO A 529 14.95 14.37 13.16
C PRO A 529 16.46 14.19 13.38
N LEU A 530 17.31 14.36 12.35
CA LEU A 530 18.76 14.12 12.45
C LEU A 530 19.48 15.13 13.37
N ARG A 531 18.96 16.35 13.51
CA ARG A 531 19.60 17.41 14.34
C ARG A 531 19.36 17.23 15.84
N GLY A 532 18.42 16.36 16.23
CA GLY A 532 18.07 16.11 17.63
C GLY A 532 18.60 14.77 18.11
N THR A 533 19.83 14.72 18.61
CA THR A 533 20.26 13.63 19.49
C THR A 533 19.34 13.61 20.72
N MET A 534 18.55 12.54 20.85
CA MET A 534 17.98 12.08 22.12
C MET A 534 17.22 13.12 22.97
N ARG A 535 16.11 13.69 22.48
CA ARG A 535 15.00 14.05 23.40
C ARG A 535 13.65 13.94 22.70
N LYS A 536 12.78 13.11 23.27
CA LYS A 536 11.39 12.80 22.86
C LYS A 536 10.44 14.01 22.96
N ASN A 537 10.81 15.15 22.42
CA ASN A 537 10.00 16.35 22.54
C ASN A 537 9.43 16.73 21.17
N TRP A 538 8.10 16.71 21.11
CA TRP A 538 7.24 17.33 20.10
C TRP A 538 7.66 18.74 19.67
N ALA A 539 8.55 19.39 20.43
CA ALA A 539 9.25 20.64 20.10
C ALA A 539 9.85 20.66 18.69
N GLY A 540 10.38 19.53 18.18
CA GLY A 540 10.89 19.46 16.79
C GLY A 540 9.78 19.62 15.74
N THR A 541 8.64 18.96 15.95
CA THR A 541 7.45 19.09 15.08
C THR A 541 6.85 20.49 15.17
N TYR A 542 6.77 21.07 16.37
CA TYR A 542 6.31 22.44 16.55
C TYR A 542 7.26 23.45 15.92
N SER A 543 8.58 23.24 16.00
CA SER A 543 9.57 24.08 15.33
C SER A 543 9.44 23.99 13.81
N PHE A 544 9.20 22.80 13.25
CA PHE A 544 8.93 22.62 11.84
C PHE A 544 7.64 23.34 11.40
N LEU A 545 6.53 23.10 12.09
CA LEU A 545 5.25 23.78 11.85
C LEU A 545 5.37 25.31 11.96
N LEU A 546 6.09 25.79 12.98
CA LEU A 546 6.36 27.21 13.18
C LEU A 546 7.23 27.76 12.05
N SER A 547 8.27 27.05 11.61
CA SER A 547 9.12 27.49 10.49
C SER A 547 8.34 27.56 9.17
N ALA A 548 7.49 26.57 8.90
CA ALA A 548 6.64 26.54 7.71
C ALA A 548 5.57 27.66 7.76
N ALA A 549 4.97 27.89 8.93
CA ALA A 549 4.01 28.97 9.14
C ALA A 549 4.67 30.36 9.03
N VAL A 550 5.83 30.56 9.65
CA VAL A 550 6.62 31.80 9.56
C VAL A 550 7.06 32.04 8.12
N PHE A 551 7.55 31.02 7.42
CA PHE A 551 7.90 31.12 6.00
C PHE A 551 6.68 31.50 5.15
N TYR A 552 5.52 30.88 5.38
CA TYR A 552 4.27 31.23 4.67
C TYR A 552 3.87 32.68 4.93
N ILE A 553 3.92 33.13 6.18
CA ILE A 553 3.60 34.51 6.58
C ILE A 553 4.59 35.49 5.93
N LEU A 554 5.89 35.20 5.96
CA LEU A 554 6.91 36.01 5.33
C LEU A 554 6.72 36.10 3.81
N CYS A 555 6.43 34.98 3.13
CA CYS A 555 6.11 34.99 1.70
C CYS A 555 4.85 35.80 1.40
N ALA A 556 3.79 35.65 2.21
CA ALA A 556 2.55 36.41 2.07
C ALA A 556 2.76 37.92 2.27
N VAL A 557 3.61 38.31 3.22
CA VAL A 557 3.96 39.71 3.50
C VAL A 557 4.89 40.27 2.41
N PHE A 558 5.92 39.55 2.01
CA PHE A 558 6.88 39.95 0.97
C PHE A 558 6.19 40.14 -0.40
N TYR A 559 5.30 39.22 -0.78
CA TYR A 559 4.48 39.36 -1.99
C TYR A 559 3.62 40.63 -1.97
N ARG A 560 3.12 41.02 -0.79
CA ARG A 560 2.34 42.25 -0.64
C ARG A 560 3.19 43.52 -0.80
N ILE A 561 4.43 43.49 -0.29
CA ILE A 561 5.38 44.61 -0.34
C ILE A 561 5.97 44.80 -1.74
N HIS A 562 6.33 43.72 -2.44
CA HIS A 562 6.97 43.80 -3.75
C HIS A 562 6.01 43.69 -4.95
N GLY A 563 4.82 43.11 -4.78
CA GLY A 563 3.82 43.03 -5.86
C GLY A 563 3.12 44.36 -6.18
N THR A 564 3.64 45.49 -5.70
CA THR A 564 3.15 46.86 -5.97
C THR A 564 3.99 47.62 -7.01
N SER A 565 5.05 47.02 -7.57
CA SER A 565 5.74 47.60 -8.74
C SER A 565 5.19 47.03 -10.05
#